data_AF-A0ABD5RIW3-F1
#
_entry.id   AF-A0ABD5RIW3-F1
#
_cell.length_a   1.000
_cell.length_b   1.000
_cell.length_c   1.000
_cell.angle_alpha   90.00
_cell.angle_beta   90.00
_cell.angle_gamma   90.00
#
_symmetry.space_group_name_H-M   'P 1'
#
loop_
_entity.id
_entity.type
_entity.pdbx_description
1 polymer ?
#
loop_
_entity_poly.entity_id
_entity_poly.type
_entity_poly.pdbx_seq_one_letter_code
_entity_poly.pdbx_strand_id
1 'polypeptide(L)'
;MDRNLVLAAGVALVVLVSAVGMVAVPGVLAAPQQDPEPPSRLAVSDLAIGTGAVTGETATLRVETRLKHRGGAADNVTLRVRAVDAASGLVETERTVAVGTVDGDRERAVTANITVPRSGDYRVESIVYQNERRIVETRRSVSGVGSLQPAFAESDLQFHRFDGPMPAVEFEIAASDDDRTTLAVDALLTNTGDDVVGDVELLVKARQVDSGIVADRSTVDVSEVRPGRTATASLDLTVPTQYNYYLDAVLLRDGVVVDTVRAPAALDPTKTIPMNQTTTDTGLQVSDFDSDEPTDDRPARTQSYESDGQGPGFGVVVALVAVLGTALLARRRSA
;
A
#
# COMPACT_ATOMS: atom_id res chain seq x y z
N MET A 1 -81.97 76.29 3.30
CA MET A 1 -80.96 75.22 3.46
C MET A 1 -79.61 75.90 3.62
N ASP A 2 -79.06 75.83 4.83
CA ASP A 2 -77.92 76.66 5.25
C ASP A 2 -76.62 76.22 4.57
N ARG A 3 -76.03 77.14 3.80
CA ARG A 3 -74.79 76.94 3.03
C ARG A 3 -73.61 76.51 3.91
N ASN A 4 -73.66 76.83 5.21
CA ASN A 4 -72.66 76.46 6.20
C ASN A 4 -72.73 74.98 6.60
N LEU A 5 -73.90 74.35 6.52
CA LEU A 5 -74.09 72.94 6.89
C LEU A 5 -73.59 72.01 5.77
N VAL A 6 -73.73 72.44 4.52
CA VAL A 6 -73.22 71.71 3.34
C VAL A 6 -71.69 71.72 3.28
N LEU A 7 -71.06 72.85 3.65
CA LEU A 7 -69.59 72.95 3.70
C LEU A 7 -68.99 72.16 4.88
N ALA A 8 -69.61 72.20 6.05
CA ALA A 8 -69.15 71.42 7.21
C ALA A 8 -69.28 69.91 6.97
N ALA A 9 -70.37 69.45 6.34
CA ALA A 9 -70.54 68.05 5.96
C ALA A 9 -69.52 67.60 4.89
N GLY A 10 -69.20 68.48 3.93
CA GLY A 10 -68.18 68.21 2.92
C GLY A 10 -66.77 68.05 3.52
N VAL A 11 -66.38 68.92 4.45
CA VAL A 11 -65.08 68.84 5.12
C VAL A 11 -64.99 67.60 6.01
N ALA A 12 -66.04 67.28 6.77
CA ALA A 12 -66.08 66.08 7.60
C ALA A 12 -65.96 64.80 6.76
N LEU A 13 -66.61 64.75 5.59
CA LEU A 13 -66.52 63.61 4.67
C LEU A 13 -65.13 63.49 4.03
N VAL A 14 -64.49 64.61 3.68
CA VAL A 14 -63.11 64.60 3.17
C VAL A 14 -62.12 64.15 4.23
N VAL A 15 -62.28 64.55 5.49
CA VAL A 15 -61.45 64.09 6.63
C VAL A 15 -61.69 62.61 6.92
N LEU A 16 -62.93 62.13 6.84
CA LEU A 16 -63.24 60.70 6.99
C LEU A 16 -62.67 59.85 5.84
N VAL A 17 -62.76 60.32 4.60
CA VAL A 17 -62.20 59.62 3.43
C VAL A 17 -60.67 59.62 3.44
N SER A 18 -60.02 60.69 3.92
CA SER A 18 -58.56 60.74 4.07
C SER A 18 -58.07 59.94 5.28
N ALA A 19 -58.83 59.85 6.38
CA ALA A 19 -58.52 58.99 7.51
C ALA A 19 -58.71 57.49 7.18
N VAL A 20 -59.71 57.13 6.36
CA VAL A 20 -59.93 55.75 5.90
C VAL A 20 -58.94 55.36 4.79
N GLY A 21 -58.49 56.31 3.97
CA GLY A 21 -57.47 56.08 2.94
C GLY A 21 -56.08 55.69 3.48
N MET A 22 -55.78 55.99 4.75
CA MET A 22 -54.51 55.62 5.39
C MET A 22 -54.48 54.19 5.94
N VAL A 23 -55.64 53.51 6.06
CA VAL A 23 -55.75 52.17 6.67
C VAL A 23 -55.82 51.05 5.61
N ALA A 24 -55.89 51.39 4.32
CA ALA A 24 -56.07 50.42 3.23
C ALA A 24 -55.00 50.49 2.14
N VAL A 25 -53.77 50.91 2.46
CA VAL A 25 -52.60 50.55 1.64
C VAL A 25 -52.05 49.26 2.25
N PRO A 26 -52.21 48.10 1.59
CA PRO A 26 -51.56 46.88 2.05
C PRO A 26 -50.06 47.20 2.10
N GLY A 27 -49.49 47.12 3.30
CA GLY A 27 -48.10 47.41 3.53
C GLY A 27 -47.25 46.59 2.57
N VAL A 28 -46.62 47.30 1.63
CA VAL A 28 -45.40 46.84 0.96
C VAL A 28 -44.26 46.98 1.97
N LEU A 29 -44.40 46.33 3.13
CA LEU A 29 -43.25 45.91 3.90
C LEU A 29 -42.67 44.78 3.08
N ALA A 30 -41.87 45.13 2.06
CA ALA A 30 -40.94 44.18 1.50
C ALA A 30 -40.18 43.62 2.69
N ALA A 31 -40.41 42.35 3.02
CA ALA A 31 -39.55 41.64 3.95
C ALA A 31 -38.11 41.98 3.53
N PRO A 32 -37.21 42.34 4.46
CA PRO A 32 -35.82 42.57 4.10
C PRO A 32 -35.41 41.38 3.25
N GLN A 33 -35.03 41.64 2.00
CA GLN A 33 -34.51 40.60 1.12
C GLN A 33 -33.38 40.00 1.92
N GLN A 34 -33.55 38.76 2.38
CA GLN A 34 -32.46 38.03 3.00
C GLN A 34 -31.37 38.04 1.93
N ASP A 35 -30.24 38.69 2.23
CA ASP A 35 -29.11 38.67 1.32
C ASP A 35 -28.88 37.20 0.94
N PRO A 36 -28.85 36.87 -0.35
CA PRO A 36 -28.72 35.48 -0.77
C PRO A 36 -27.49 34.89 -0.08
N GLU A 37 -27.69 33.76 0.59
CA GLU A 37 -26.63 33.13 1.36
C GLU A 37 -25.41 32.95 0.46
N PRO A 38 -24.20 33.37 0.89
CA PRO A 38 -23.03 33.30 0.05
C PRO A 38 -22.83 31.85 -0.46
N PRO A 39 -22.44 31.63 -1.72
CA PRO A 39 -22.27 30.28 -2.22
C PRO A 39 -21.22 29.52 -1.40
N SER A 40 -21.55 28.28 -0.99
CA SER A 40 -20.61 27.35 -0.36
C SER A 40 -19.45 27.04 -1.30
N ARG A 41 -18.21 27.14 -0.78
CA ARG A 41 -16.98 26.74 -1.48
C ARG A 41 -16.25 25.70 -0.65
N LEU A 42 -16.22 24.47 -1.16
CA LEU A 42 -15.52 23.35 -0.56
C LEU A 42 -14.35 22.95 -1.45
N ALA A 43 -13.15 22.86 -0.87
CA ALA A 43 -11.94 22.41 -1.54
C ALA A 43 -11.19 21.39 -0.66
N VAL A 44 -10.33 20.58 -1.26
CA VAL A 44 -9.37 19.76 -0.51
C VAL A 44 -8.07 20.55 -0.37
N SER A 45 -7.60 20.76 0.86
CA SER A 45 -6.32 21.42 1.12
C SER A 45 -5.16 20.44 1.23
N ASP A 46 -5.41 19.21 1.70
CA ASP A 46 -4.39 18.19 1.90
C ASP A 46 -4.96 16.76 1.83
N LEU A 47 -4.10 15.81 1.46
CA LEU A 47 -4.35 14.37 1.51
C LEU A 47 -3.14 13.65 2.12
N ALA A 48 -3.29 13.19 3.35
CA ALA A 48 -2.30 12.39 4.06
C ALA A 48 -2.71 10.91 4.10
N ILE A 49 -1.73 10.03 3.95
CA ILE A 49 -1.92 8.58 4.04
C ILE A 49 -0.94 8.05 5.05
N GLY A 50 -1.44 7.37 6.08
CA GLY A 50 -0.66 6.65 7.07
C GLY A 50 -1.01 5.18 7.10
N THR A 51 -0.27 4.42 7.91
CA THR A 51 -0.46 2.97 8.09
C THR A 51 -1.34 2.68 9.31
N GLY A 52 -2.21 1.69 9.17
CA GLY A 52 -2.99 1.08 10.25
C GLY A 52 -2.51 -0.35 10.50
N ALA A 53 -3.44 -1.26 10.82
CA ALA A 53 -3.13 -2.67 11.01
C ALA A 53 -2.57 -3.31 9.73
N VAL A 54 -1.52 -4.11 9.88
CA VAL A 54 -0.85 -4.87 8.82
C VAL A 54 -0.92 -6.36 9.16
N THR A 55 -1.35 -7.16 8.19
CA THR A 55 -1.46 -8.61 8.30
C THR A 55 -0.59 -9.29 7.23
N GLY A 56 -0.55 -10.62 7.18
CA GLY A 56 0.20 -11.35 6.16
C GLY A 56 -0.18 -10.95 4.73
N GLU A 57 -1.47 -10.71 4.49
CA GLU A 57 -2.00 -10.50 3.13
C GLU A 57 -2.46 -9.07 2.86
N THR A 58 -2.84 -8.32 3.89
CA THR A 58 -3.46 -6.99 3.73
C THR A 58 -2.87 -5.94 4.65
N ALA A 59 -2.94 -4.68 4.22
CA ALA A 59 -2.59 -3.51 5.02
C ALA A 59 -3.75 -2.52 5.04
N THR A 60 -4.00 -1.93 6.21
CA THR A 60 -4.97 -0.85 6.35
C THR A 60 -4.28 0.49 6.10
N LEU A 61 -4.77 1.26 5.13
CA LEU A 61 -4.35 2.63 4.86
C LEU A 61 -5.31 3.59 5.57
N ARG A 62 -4.76 4.44 6.44
CA ARG A 62 -5.48 5.54 7.10
C ARG A 62 -5.37 6.77 6.22
N VAL A 63 -6.45 7.12 5.54
CA VAL A 63 -6.53 8.23 4.58
C VAL A 63 -7.18 9.42 5.27
N GLU A 64 -6.41 10.48 5.54
CA GLU A 64 -6.91 11.75 6.07
C GLU A 64 -7.03 12.76 4.92
N THR A 65 -8.25 13.25 4.67
CA THR A 65 -8.52 14.33 3.74
C THR A 65 -8.87 15.60 4.52
N ARG A 66 -8.16 16.69 4.26
CA ARG A 66 -8.48 18.00 4.85
C ARG A 66 -9.36 18.81 3.92
N LEU A 67 -10.57 19.11 4.38
CA LEU A 67 -11.55 19.90 3.67
C LEU A 67 -11.48 21.34 4.12
N LYS A 68 -11.25 22.26 3.18
CA LYS A 68 -11.29 23.69 3.40
C LYS A 68 -12.63 24.24 2.94
N HIS A 69 -13.35 24.89 3.85
CA HIS A 69 -14.65 25.46 3.60
C HIS A 69 -14.62 26.98 3.70
N ARG A 70 -15.33 27.67 2.80
CA ARG A 70 -15.59 29.11 2.85
C ARG A 70 -16.98 29.45 2.32
N GLY A 71 -17.59 30.51 2.84
CA GLY A 71 -18.92 30.99 2.40
C GLY A 71 -20.08 30.36 3.17
N GLY A 72 -21.26 30.25 2.53
CA GLY A 72 -22.46 29.64 3.13
C GLY A 72 -22.30 28.15 3.41
N ALA A 73 -23.22 27.55 4.15
CA ALA A 73 -23.07 26.18 4.63
C ALA A 73 -23.01 25.12 3.51
N ALA A 74 -22.12 24.13 3.66
CA ALA A 74 -22.05 22.96 2.80
C ALA A 74 -22.80 21.77 3.44
N ASP A 75 -24.04 21.54 3.02
CA ASP A 75 -24.86 20.43 3.54
C ASP A 75 -24.62 19.09 2.81
N ASN A 76 -24.92 18.00 3.50
CA ASN A 76 -24.87 16.62 2.99
C ASN A 76 -23.53 16.30 2.32
N VAL A 77 -22.43 16.67 2.98
CA VAL A 77 -21.08 16.36 2.51
C VAL A 77 -20.77 14.90 2.82
N THR A 78 -20.28 14.18 1.81
CA THR A 78 -19.76 12.82 1.96
C THR A 78 -18.39 12.71 1.31
N LEU A 79 -17.47 12.01 1.97
CA LEU A 79 -16.15 11.69 1.44
C LEU A 79 -16.15 10.23 0.97
N ARG A 80 -15.73 9.99 -0.26
CA ARG A 80 -15.51 8.65 -0.79
C ARG A 80 -14.04 8.43 -1.08
N VAL A 81 -13.46 7.40 -0.50
CA VAL A 81 -12.07 7.03 -0.66
C VAL A 81 -11.98 5.69 -1.39
N ARG A 82 -11.16 5.62 -2.44
CA ARG A 82 -10.90 4.40 -3.21
C ARG A 82 -9.42 4.10 -3.25
N ALA A 83 -9.05 2.83 -3.21
CA ALA A 83 -7.74 2.37 -3.66
C ALA A 83 -7.89 1.73 -5.04
N VAL A 84 -7.13 2.24 -6.00
CA VAL A 84 -7.03 1.71 -7.35
C VAL A 84 -5.68 1.04 -7.49
N ASP A 85 -5.66 -0.24 -7.84
CA ASP A 85 -4.41 -0.97 -8.09
C ASP A 85 -3.64 -0.30 -9.24
N ALA A 86 -2.36 -0.02 -9.01
CA ALA A 86 -1.54 0.76 -9.93
C ALA A 86 -1.21 -0.01 -11.21
N ALA A 87 -1.18 -1.35 -11.17
CA ALA A 87 -0.84 -2.20 -12.30
C ALA A 87 -2.05 -2.46 -13.21
N SER A 88 -3.19 -2.85 -12.63
CA SER A 88 -4.41 -3.22 -13.36
C SER A 88 -5.35 -2.05 -13.60
N GLY A 89 -5.25 -0.98 -12.81
CA GLY A 89 -6.19 0.14 -12.84
C GLY A 89 -7.57 -0.18 -12.25
N LEU A 90 -7.74 -1.35 -11.62
CA LEU A 90 -9.00 -1.78 -11.01
C LEU A 90 -9.16 -1.20 -9.60
N VAL A 91 -10.40 -0.93 -9.21
CA VAL A 91 -10.72 -0.51 -7.84
C VAL A 91 -10.69 -1.74 -6.93
N GLU A 92 -9.73 -1.78 -6.02
CA GLU A 92 -9.58 -2.88 -5.05
C GLU A 92 -10.54 -2.73 -3.88
N THR A 93 -10.70 -1.51 -3.38
CA THR A 93 -11.58 -1.22 -2.26
C THR A 93 -12.07 0.22 -2.29
N GLU A 94 -13.24 0.44 -1.69
CA GLU A 94 -13.87 1.75 -1.54
C GLU A 94 -14.48 1.88 -0.14
N ARG A 95 -14.43 3.10 0.40
CA ARG A 95 -15.14 3.48 1.62
C ARG A 95 -15.77 4.85 1.50
N THR A 96 -17.02 4.96 1.92
CA THR A 96 -17.73 6.24 2.02
C THR A 96 -17.92 6.63 3.49
N VAL A 97 -17.65 7.90 3.81
CA VAL A 97 -17.80 8.50 5.14
C VAL A 97 -18.75 9.69 5.05
N ALA A 98 -19.79 9.69 5.87
CA ALA A 98 -20.68 10.85 6.01
C ALA A 98 -19.96 11.95 6.81
N VAL A 99 -19.81 13.13 6.21
CA VAL A 99 -19.22 14.31 6.85
C VAL A 99 -20.32 15.20 7.47
N GLY A 100 -21.50 15.22 6.84
CA GLY A 100 -22.64 16.04 7.27
C GLY A 100 -22.50 17.48 6.79
N THR A 101 -22.89 18.44 7.62
CA THR A 101 -22.76 19.86 7.30
C THR A 101 -21.35 20.37 7.62
N VAL A 102 -20.77 21.16 6.72
CA VAL A 102 -19.54 21.93 6.96
C VAL A 102 -19.86 23.42 6.85
N ASP A 103 -19.71 24.14 7.94
CA ASP A 103 -20.07 25.55 8.11
C ASP A 103 -18.89 26.40 8.57
N GLY A 104 -18.97 27.70 8.29
CA GLY A 104 -17.94 28.70 8.65
C GLY A 104 -16.65 28.59 7.82
N ASP A 105 -15.83 29.63 7.88
CA ASP A 105 -14.53 29.65 7.22
C ASP A 105 -13.52 28.83 8.03
N ARG A 106 -13.38 27.53 7.72
CA ARG A 106 -12.58 26.58 8.50
C ARG A 106 -11.96 25.47 7.66
N GLU A 107 -11.04 24.72 8.28
CA GLU A 107 -10.59 23.42 7.80
C GLU A 107 -11.15 22.29 8.68
N ARG A 108 -11.55 21.19 8.06
CA ARG A 108 -12.08 19.99 8.72
C ARG A 108 -11.36 18.76 8.20
N ALA A 109 -10.69 18.03 9.09
CA ALA A 109 -10.08 16.75 8.77
C ALA A 109 -11.13 15.63 8.80
N VAL A 110 -11.09 14.76 7.80
CA VAL A 110 -11.96 13.57 7.70
C VAL A 110 -11.06 12.36 7.42
N THR A 111 -11.14 11.35 8.28
CA THR A 111 -10.32 10.14 8.18
C THR A 111 -11.17 8.95 7.73
N ALA A 112 -10.66 8.20 6.76
CA ALA A 112 -11.23 6.93 6.31
C ALA A 112 -10.14 5.84 6.31
N ASN A 113 -10.50 4.66 6.80
CA ASN A 113 -9.62 3.49 6.76
C ASN A 113 -10.06 2.54 5.65
N ILE A 114 -9.17 2.25 4.71
CA ILE A 114 -9.37 1.29 3.62
C ILE A 114 -8.36 0.16 3.75
N THR A 115 -8.74 -1.07 3.43
CA THR A 115 -7.86 -2.25 3.53
C THR A 115 -7.57 -2.77 2.13
N VAL A 116 -6.28 -2.88 1.81
CA VAL A 116 -5.78 -3.29 0.49
C VAL A 116 -4.90 -4.53 0.63
N PRO A 117 -4.75 -5.35 -0.42
CA PRO A 117 -3.70 -6.36 -0.46
C PRO A 117 -2.30 -5.73 -0.25
N ARG A 118 -1.35 -6.51 0.27
CA ARG A 118 0.03 -6.05 0.45
C ARG A 118 0.88 -6.18 -0.81
N SER A 119 0.50 -7.07 -1.72
CA SER A 119 1.27 -7.34 -2.94
C SER A 119 1.23 -6.22 -3.97
N GLY A 120 0.37 -5.21 -3.80
CA GLY A 120 0.14 -4.17 -4.79
C GLY A 120 0.68 -2.80 -4.40
N ASP A 121 0.77 -1.95 -5.42
CA ASP A 121 0.91 -0.51 -5.29
C ASP A 121 -0.44 0.13 -5.63
N TYR A 122 -0.76 1.25 -5.01
CA TYR A 122 -2.10 1.83 -5.10
C TYR A 122 -2.08 3.31 -5.43
N ARG A 123 -3.02 3.73 -6.27
CA ARG A 123 -3.46 5.11 -6.36
C ARG A 123 -4.68 5.29 -5.48
N VAL A 124 -4.53 6.02 -4.40
CA VAL A 124 -5.61 6.36 -3.48
C VAL A 124 -6.28 7.63 -3.95
N GLU A 125 -7.60 7.57 -4.16
CA GLU A 125 -8.43 8.67 -4.62
C GLU A 125 -9.41 9.07 -3.53
N SER A 126 -9.51 10.37 -3.24
CA SER A 126 -10.48 10.94 -2.30
C SER A 126 -11.38 11.91 -3.04
N ILE A 127 -12.68 11.58 -3.07
CA ILE A 127 -13.70 12.29 -3.83
C ILE A 127 -14.73 12.82 -2.85
N VAL A 128 -14.94 14.13 -2.88
CA VAL A 128 -15.90 14.81 -2.02
C VAL A 128 -17.17 15.08 -2.81
N TYR A 129 -18.30 14.71 -2.22
CA TYR A 129 -19.63 14.99 -2.74
C TYR A 129 -20.34 15.97 -1.81
N GLN A 130 -21.15 16.84 -2.40
CA GLN A 130 -22.12 17.68 -1.71
C GLN A 130 -23.47 17.47 -2.40
N ASN A 131 -24.49 17.07 -1.66
CA ASN A 131 -25.82 16.76 -2.23
C ASN A 131 -25.70 15.80 -3.45
N GLU A 132 -24.92 14.73 -3.29
CA GLU A 132 -24.64 13.70 -4.31
C GLU A 132 -23.90 14.19 -5.58
N ARG A 133 -23.53 15.47 -5.66
CA ARG A 133 -22.72 16.02 -6.74
C ARG A 133 -21.26 15.98 -6.35
N ARG A 134 -20.42 15.42 -7.24
CA ARG A 134 -18.97 15.43 -7.08
C ARG A 134 -18.46 16.87 -7.18
N ILE A 135 -17.77 17.33 -6.13
CA ILE A 135 -17.24 18.70 -6.04
C ILE A 135 -15.74 18.73 -6.35
N VAL A 136 -14.98 17.83 -5.72
CA VAL A 136 -13.52 17.80 -5.82
C VAL A 136 -13.01 16.37 -5.72
N GLU A 137 -11.92 16.08 -6.43
CA GLU A 137 -11.17 14.83 -6.35
C GLU A 137 -9.70 15.16 -6.14
N THR A 138 -9.05 14.42 -5.25
CA THR A 138 -7.60 14.44 -5.09
C THR A 138 -7.08 13.00 -5.10
N ARG A 139 -5.81 12.83 -5.48
CA ARG A 139 -5.20 11.51 -5.62
C ARG A 139 -3.77 11.52 -5.11
N ARG A 140 -3.34 10.39 -4.55
CA ARG A 140 -1.95 10.16 -4.11
C ARG A 140 -1.56 8.71 -4.34
N SER A 141 -0.36 8.50 -4.87
CA SER A 141 0.18 7.15 -5.05
C SER A 141 0.83 6.66 -3.75
N VAL A 142 0.69 5.38 -3.48
CA VAL A 142 1.29 4.63 -2.39
C VAL A 142 1.97 3.43 -3.03
N SER A 143 3.29 3.31 -2.83
CA SER A 143 4.06 2.17 -3.32
C SER A 143 4.76 1.45 -2.17
N GLY A 144 5.13 0.19 -2.40
CA GLY A 144 5.85 -0.62 -1.42
C GLY A 144 4.99 -1.08 -0.24
N VAL A 145 3.68 -1.28 -0.44
CA VAL A 145 2.81 -1.81 0.64
C VAL A 145 3.28 -3.19 1.11
N GLY A 146 3.95 -3.94 0.22
CA GLY A 146 4.52 -5.25 0.50
C GLY A 146 5.61 -5.24 1.56
N SER A 147 6.34 -4.12 1.72
CA SER A 147 7.41 -4.01 2.72
C SER A 147 6.91 -3.68 4.13
N LEU A 148 5.62 -3.40 4.30
CA LEU A 148 5.03 -3.19 5.63
C LEU A 148 5.06 -4.49 6.42
N GLN A 149 5.77 -4.52 7.55
CA GLN A 149 5.86 -5.71 8.38
C GLN A 149 4.56 -5.92 9.18
N PRO A 150 3.97 -7.13 9.20
CA PRO A 150 2.89 -7.46 10.10
C PRO A 150 3.37 -7.49 11.55
N ALA A 151 2.50 -7.12 12.50
CA ALA A 151 2.83 -7.13 13.92
C ALA A 151 3.35 -8.50 14.42
N PHE A 152 2.83 -9.61 13.89
CA PHE A 152 3.29 -10.95 14.27
C PHE A 152 4.70 -11.30 13.77
N ALA A 153 5.20 -10.56 12.78
CA ALA A 153 6.53 -10.72 12.20
C ALA A 153 7.46 -9.55 12.59
N GLU A 154 6.98 -8.61 13.41
CA GLU A 154 7.79 -7.56 13.99
C GLU A 154 8.52 -8.12 15.22
N SER A 155 9.84 -8.03 15.18
CA SER A 155 10.72 -8.31 16.31
C SER A 155 11.94 -7.41 16.19
N ASP A 156 12.25 -6.72 17.27
CA ASP A 156 13.47 -5.93 17.38
C ASP A 156 14.69 -6.76 17.78
N LEU A 157 14.50 -8.07 18.02
CA LEU A 157 15.59 -8.99 18.31
C LEU A 157 16.19 -9.52 17.01
N GLN A 158 17.47 -9.26 16.80
CA GLN A 158 18.23 -9.63 15.60
C GLN A 158 19.55 -10.30 15.97
N PHE A 159 20.14 -11.05 15.05
CA PHE A 159 21.53 -11.49 15.20
C PHE A 159 22.46 -10.27 15.31
N HIS A 160 23.34 -10.27 16.32
CA HIS A 160 24.22 -9.15 16.60
C HIS A 160 25.13 -8.87 15.40
N ARG A 161 25.18 -7.60 14.97
CA ARG A 161 26.07 -7.16 13.90
C ARG A 161 27.24 -6.42 14.53
N PHE A 162 28.43 -6.96 14.32
CA PHE A 162 29.67 -6.32 14.73
C PHE A 162 30.15 -5.33 13.68
N ASP A 163 30.88 -4.30 14.12
CA ASP A 163 31.60 -3.37 13.23
C ASP A 163 32.87 -4.00 12.59
N GLY A 164 33.01 -5.32 12.67
CA GLY A 164 34.17 -6.09 12.21
C GLY A 164 33.78 -7.50 11.74
N PRO A 165 34.75 -8.35 11.35
CA PRO A 165 34.49 -9.63 10.71
C PRO A 165 34.02 -10.73 11.69
N MET A 166 33.60 -10.37 12.90
CA MET A 166 33.14 -11.34 13.90
C MET A 166 31.76 -11.87 13.51
N PRO A 167 31.55 -13.20 13.51
CA PRO A 167 30.25 -13.77 13.21
C PRO A 167 29.30 -13.65 14.42
N ALA A 168 28.01 -13.51 14.15
CA ALA A 168 26.99 -13.52 15.20
C ALA A 168 26.75 -14.91 15.81
N VAL A 169 27.16 -15.96 15.08
CA VAL A 169 27.03 -17.36 15.47
C VAL A 169 28.42 -17.96 15.46
N GLU A 170 28.82 -18.48 16.61
CA GLU A 170 30.10 -19.13 16.85
C GLU A 170 29.86 -20.57 17.29
N PHE A 171 30.88 -21.41 17.16
CA PHE A 171 30.83 -22.76 17.67
C PHE A 171 32.18 -23.19 18.21
N GLU A 172 32.15 -24.11 19.16
CA GLU A 172 33.30 -24.85 19.64
C GLU A 172 33.02 -26.35 19.63
N ILE A 173 34.09 -27.15 19.61
CA ILE A 173 33.96 -28.60 19.70
C ILE A 173 33.86 -28.97 21.19
N ALA A 174 32.66 -29.32 21.64
CA ALA A 174 32.41 -29.72 23.02
C ALA A 174 32.86 -31.15 23.29
N ALA A 175 32.64 -32.05 22.32
CA ALA A 175 33.05 -33.45 22.38
C ALA A 175 33.29 -34.01 20.97
N SER A 176 34.13 -35.03 20.87
CA SER A 176 34.36 -35.75 19.61
C SER A 176 34.65 -37.22 19.88
N ASP A 177 33.93 -38.07 19.14
CA ASP A 177 34.11 -39.51 19.05
C ASP A 177 34.50 -39.87 17.60
N ASP A 178 34.80 -41.15 17.33
CA ASP A 178 35.30 -41.61 16.03
C ASP A 178 34.39 -41.22 14.84
N ASP A 179 33.06 -41.25 15.03
CA ASP A 179 32.08 -40.99 13.95
C ASP A 179 31.31 -39.67 14.11
N ARG A 180 31.36 -39.04 15.28
CA ARG A 180 30.51 -37.89 15.64
C ARG A 180 31.26 -36.80 16.39
N THR A 181 30.89 -35.56 16.11
CA THR A 181 31.39 -34.37 16.80
C THR A 181 30.21 -33.57 17.32
N THR A 182 30.25 -33.24 18.60
CA THR A 182 29.29 -32.34 19.24
C THR A 182 29.84 -30.92 19.20
N LEU A 183 29.04 -30.02 18.62
CA LEU A 183 29.31 -28.60 18.51
C LEU A 183 28.48 -27.88 19.57
N ALA A 184 29.13 -27.17 20.48
CA ALA A 184 28.46 -26.16 21.29
C ALA A 184 28.37 -24.88 20.45
N VAL A 185 27.15 -24.41 20.20
CA VAL A 185 26.87 -23.28 19.33
C VAL A 185 26.32 -22.13 20.16
N ASP A 186 26.93 -20.96 20.01
CA ASP A 186 26.50 -19.72 20.65
C ASP A 186 26.05 -18.72 19.59
N ALA A 187 24.87 -18.13 19.80
CA ALA A 187 24.36 -17.04 18.99
C ALA A 187 24.22 -15.77 19.84
N LEU A 188 24.78 -14.66 19.35
CA LEU A 188 24.65 -13.35 19.95
C LEU A 188 23.46 -12.62 19.33
N LEU A 189 22.50 -12.25 20.18
CA LEU A 189 21.22 -11.66 19.78
C LEU A 189 21.06 -10.29 20.43
N THR A 190 20.80 -9.24 19.65
CA THR A 190 20.65 -7.88 20.17
C THR A 190 19.24 -7.38 19.97
N ASN A 191 18.65 -6.85 21.05
CA ASN A 191 17.41 -6.12 20.96
C ASN A 191 17.71 -4.67 20.56
N THR A 192 17.34 -4.31 19.32
CA THR A 192 17.54 -2.98 18.74
C THR A 192 16.38 -2.02 19.00
N GLY A 193 15.33 -2.48 19.67
CA GLY A 193 14.10 -1.75 19.93
C GLY A 193 14.07 -1.07 21.28
N ASP A 194 12.93 -0.43 21.57
CA ASP A 194 12.68 0.34 22.78
C ASP A 194 11.95 -0.46 23.88
N ASP A 195 11.43 -1.64 23.55
CA ASP A 195 10.69 -2.53 24.46
C ASP A 195 11.46 -3.82 24.77
N VAL A 196 11.12 -4.49 25.88
CA VAL A 196 11.68 -5.83 26.18
C VAL A 196 11.12 -6.83 25.17
N VAL A 197 11.99 -7.68 24.62
CA VAL A 197 11.60 -8.75 23.68
C VAL A 197 11.79 -10.11 24.34
N GLY A 198 10.75 -10.94 24.29
CA GLY A 198 10.73 -12.34 24.74
C GLY A 198 9.94 -13.22 23.77
N ASP A 199 9.69 -14.47 24.15
CA ASP A 199 8.95 -15.48 23.36
C ASP A 199 9.56 -15.72 21.95
N VAL A 200 10.88 -15.74 21.88
CA VAL A 200 11.63 -16.04 20.65
C VAL A 200 12.37 -17.36 20.81
N GLU A 201 12.31 -18.22 19.80
CA GLU A 201 13.06 -19.46 19.71
C GLU A 201 14.23 -19.28 18.72
N LEU A 202 15.40 -19.81 19.08
CA LEU A 202 16.52 -19.97 18.17
C LEU A 202 16.53 -21.42 17.67
N LEU A 203 16.36 -21.60 16.36
CA LEU A 203 16.56 -22.87 15.66
C LEU A 203 17.88 -22.82 14.89
N VAL A 204 18.78 -23.79 15.12
CA VAL A 204 20.00 -23.95 14.33
C VAL A 204 20.00 -25.29 13.63
N LYS A 205 20.34 -25.29 12.33
CA LYS A 205 20.51 -26.51 11.52
C LYS A 205 21.95 -26.62 11.04
N ALA A 206 22.56 -27.78 11.24
CA ALA A 206 23.85 -28.09 10.63
C ALA A 206 23.64 -28.76 9.27
N ARG A 207 23.99 -28.08 8.19
CA ARG A 207 23.87 -28.57 6.81
C ARG A 207 25.25 -28.88 6.24
N GLN A 208 25.47 -30.12 5.82
CA GLN A 208 26.75 -30.51 5.24
C GLN A 208 26.98 -29.76 3.92
N VAL A 209 28.17 -29.17 3.75
CA VAL A 209 28.50 -28.26 2.64
C VAL A 209 28.40 -28.95 1.27
N ASP A 210 28.92 -30.17 1.15
CA ASP A 210 29.05 -30.87 -0.14
C ASP A 210 27.72 -31.43 -0.65
N SER A 211 26.90 -32.05 0.22
CA SER A 211 25.63 -32.67 -0.16
C SER A 211 24.40 -31.80 0.06
N GLY A 212 24.51 -30.75 0.89
CA GLY A 212 23.37 -29.94 1.32
C GLY A 212 22.41 -30.64 2.29
N ILE A 213 22.73 -31.85 2.75
CA ILE A 213 21.91 -32.62 3.70
C ILE A 213 22.04 -32.00 5.09
N VAL A 214 20.90 -31.85 5.78
CA VAL A 214 20.88 -31.44 7.19
C VAL A 214 21.28 -32.63 8.04
N ALA A 215 22.44 -32.53 8.70
CA ALA A 215 22.99 -33.57 9.55
C ALA A 215 22.39 -33.57 10.96
N ASP A 216 22.04 -32.38 11.47
CA ASP A 216 21.37 -32.22 12.75
C ASP A 216 20.62 -30.89 12.85
N ARG A 217 19.69 -30.78 13.80
CA ARG A 217 19.00 -29.53 14.15
C ARG A 217 18.64 -29.50 15.64
N SER A 218 18.69 -28.33 16.24
CA SER A 218 18.30 -28.12 17.63
C SER A 218 17.64 -26.75 17.81
N THR A 219 16.80 -26.63 18.83
CA THR A 219 16.03 -25.41 19.14
C THR A 219 16.19 -25.07 20.62
N VAL A 220 16.28 -23.79 20.94
CA VAL A 220 16.30 -23.28 22.32
C VAL A 220 15.48 -22.01 22.45
N ASP A 221 14.79 -21.84 23.58
CA ASP A 221 14.11 -20.58 23.91
C ASP A 221 15.14 -19.48 24.26
N VAL A 222 14.94 -18.30 23.70
CA VAL A 222 15.73 -17.12 24.01
C VAL A 222 15.11 -16.41 25.21
N SER A 223 15.91 -16.22 26.25
CA SER A 223 15.49 -15.45 27.43
C SER A 223 15.17 -14.00 27.06
N GLU A 224 14.31 -13.36 27.85
CA GLU A 224 13.94 -11.95 27.62
C GLU A 224 15.17 -11.03 27.51
N VAL A 225 15.19 -10.21 26.47
CA VAL A 225 16.28 -9.27 26.17
C VAL A 225 15.76 -7.84 26.30
N ARG A 226 16.36 -7.08 27.22
CA ARG A 226 16.03 -5.67 27.44
C ARG A 226 16.49 -4.79 26.26
N PRO A 227 15.87 -3.61 26.06
CA PRO A 227 16.27 -2.63 25.05
C PRO A 227 17.78 -2.36 25.05
N GLY A 228 18.40 -2.39 23.86
CA GLY A 228 19.82 -2.12 23.68
C GLY A 228 20.77 -3.12 24.35
N ARG A 229 20.29 -4.30 24.74
CA ARG A 229 21.12 -5.38 25.29
C ARG A 229 21.33 -6.48 24.27
N THR A 230 22.47 -7.15 24.44
CA THR A 230 22.83 -8.38 23.72
C THR A 230 22.74 -9.54 24.70
N ALA A 231 22.11 -10.62 24.26
CA ALA A 231 22.02 -11.89 24.96
C ALA A 231 22.75 -12.98 24.16
N THR A 232 23.19 -14.03 24.85
CA THR A 232 23.73 -15.24 24.23
C THR A 232 22.71 -16.36 24.35
N ALA A 233 22.40 -17.01 23.24
CA ALA A 233 21.60 -18.23 23.20
C ALA A 233 22.50 -19.40 22.79
N SER A 234 22.53 -20.45 23.62
CA SER A 234 23.45 -21.57 23.49
C SER A 234 22.70 -22.89 23.26
N LEU A 235 23.19 -23.73 22.36
CA LEU A 235 22.66 -25.07 22.12
C LEU A 235 23.74 -26.01 21.59
N ASP A 236 23.47 -27.32 21.65
CA ASP A 236 24.37 -28.34 21.09
C ASP A 236 23.82 -28.94 19.79
N LEU A 237 24.72 -29.25 18.86
CA LEU A 237 24.45 -30.03 17.63
C LEU A 237 25.43 -31.20 17.54
N THR A 238 24.97 -32.38 17.12
CA THR A 238 25.83 -33.56 16.94
C THR A 238 25.87 -34.00 15.49
N VAL A 239 26.99 -33.74 14.83
CA VAL A 239 27.19 -33.97 13.39
C VAL A 239 28.19 -35.09 13.13
N PRO A 240 28.16 -35.75 11.95
CA PRO A 240 29.25 -36.61 11.53
C PRO A 240 30.61 -35.89 11.54
N THR A 241 31.65 -36.57 12.01
CA THR A 241 33.03 -36.04 11.99
C THR A 241 33.55 -35.95 10.54
N GLN A 242 34.60 -35.14 10.30
CA GLN A 242 35.32 -35.03 9.01
C GLN A 242 34.57 -34.36 7.85
N TYR A 243 33.50 -33.61 8.12
CA TYR A 243 32.83 -32.80 7.10
C TYR A 243 32.70 -31.34 7.50
N ASN A 244 32.59 -30.49 6.50
CA ASN A 244 32.27 -29.09 6.70
C ASN A 244 30.76 -28.87 6.70
N TYR A 245 30.30 -27.93 7.52
CA TYR A 245 28.90 -27.59 7.70
C TYR A 245 28.64 -26.10 7.52
N TYR A 246 27.41 -25.77 7.11
CA TYR A 246 26.79 -24.48 7.36
C TYR A 246 25.87 -24.60 8.57
N LEU A 247 26.04 -23.71 9.54
CA LEU A 247 25.10 -23.50 10.62
C LEU A 247 24.07 -22.46 10.14
N ASP A 248 22.91 -22.94 9.72
CA ASP A 248 21.76 -22.12 9.35
C ASP A 248 20.97 -21.79 10.64
N ALA A 249 21.15 -20.58 11.16
CA ALA A 249 20.47 -20.10 12.37
C ALA A 249 19.25 -19.25 12.00
N VAL A 250 18.12 -19.52 12.66
CA VAL A 250 16.81 -18.92 12.39
C VAL A 250 16.19 -18.50 13.71
N LEU A 251 15.84 -17.21 13.83
CA LEU A 251 15.00 -16.73 14.93
C LEU A 251 13.54 -16.89 14.55
N LEU A 252 12.77 -17.48 15.45
CA LEU A 252 11.35 -17.75 15.30
C LEU A 252 10.58 -17.08 16.43
N ARG A 253 9.48 -16.41 16.10
CA ARG A 253 8.50 -15.92 17.09
C ARG A 253 7.15 -16.48 16.71
N ASP A 254 6.54 -17.31 17.56
CA ASP A 254 5.29 -18.01 17.26
C ASP A 254 5.32 -18.76 15.91
N GLY A 255 6.47 -19.36 15.58
CA GLY A 255 6.68 -20.07 14.30
C GLY A 255 6.92 -19.18 13.07
N VAL A 256 6.97 -17.86 13.24
CA VAL A 256 7.28 -16.89 12.18
C VAL A 256 8.76 -16.56 12.19
N VAL A 257 9.42 -16.65 11.02
CA VAL A 257 10.83 -16.29 10.88
C VAL A 257 10.99 -14.77 11.02
N VAL A 258 11.78 -14.34 12.01
CA VAL A 258 12.05 -12.91 12.26
C VAL A 258 13.45 -12.49 11.80
N ASP A 259 14.45 -13.36 11.87
CA ASP A 259 15.80 -13.10 11.35
C ASP A 259 16.52 -14.42 11.01
N THR A 260 17.52 -14.36 10.13
CA THR A 260 18.33 -15.52 9.74
C THR A 260 19.79 -15.13 9.53
N VAL A 261 20.71 -16.00 9.94
CA VAL A 261 22.13 -15.89 9.61
C VAL A 261 22.71 -17.26 9.30
N ARG A 262 23.75 -17.27 8.46
CA ARG A 262 24.52 -18.48 8.12
C ARG A 262 25.95 -18.31 8.58
N ALA A 263 26.45 -19.27 9.36
CA ALA A 263 27.85 -19.33 9.77
C ALA A 263 28.53 -20.61 9.23
N PRO A 264 29.77 -20.54 8.73
CA PRO A 264 30.52 -21.72 8.32
C PRO A 264 31.10 -22.45 9.54
N ALA A 265 31.05 -23.78 9.54
CA ALA A 265 31.67 -24.65 10.52
C ALA A 265 32.63 -25.64 9.83
N ALA A 266 33.92 -25.31 9.88
CA ALA A 266 34.98 -26.09 9.24
C ALA A 266 35.54 -27.14 10.19
N LEU A 267 35.06 -28.39 10.09
CA LEU A 267 35.60 -29.53 10.82
C LEU A 267 36.58 -30.36 9.96
N ASP A 268 36.59 -30.15 8.64
CA ASP A 268 37.59 -30.71 7.74
C ASP A 268 38.63 -29.64 7.37
N PRO A 269 39.86 -29.72 7.93
CA PRO A 269 40.90 -28.73 7.70
C PRO A 269 41.47 -28.75 6.27
N THR A 270 41.15 -29.77 5.47
CA THR A 270 41.67 -29.92 4.10
C THR A 270 40.77 -29.29 3.04
N LYS A 271 39.54 -28.92 3.40
CA LYS A 271 38.55 -28.34 2.50
C LYS A 271 38.16 -26.94 2.95
N THR A 272 38.21 -25.98 2.03
CA THR A 272 37.74 -24.62 2.29
C THR A 272 36.23 -24.54 2.18
N ILE A 273 35.59 -23.80 3.08
CA ILE A 273 34.17 -23.46 2.98
C ILE A 273 34.06 -22.16 2.18
N PRO A 274 33.30 -22.12 1.07
CA PRO A 274 33.08 -20.87 0.36
C PRO A 274 32.27 -19.91 1.23
N MET A 275 32.86 -18.76 1.57
CA MET A 275 32.17 -17.66 2.26
C MET A 275 31.46 -16.78 1.22
N ASN A 276 30.21 -16.39 1.49
CA ASN A 276 29.43 -15.41 0.71
C ASN A 276 29.43 -15.62 -0.81
N GLN A 277 28.60 -16.55 -1.30
CA GLN A 277 28.00 -16.33 -2.60
C GLN A 277 26.87 -15.31 -2.39
N THR A 278 27.17 -14.03 -2.62
CA THR A 278 26.13 -13.06 -2.90
C THR A 278 25.40 -13.59 -4.12
N THR A 279 24.14 -14.03 -3.96
CA THR A 279 23.24 -14.14 -5.11
C THR A 279 23.14 -12.71 -5.64
N THR A 280 23.93 -12.39 -6.66
CA THR A 280 23.65 -11.22 -7.49
C THR A 280 22.29 -11.51 -8.07
N ASP A 281 21.27 -10.86 -7.49
CA ASP A 281 19.99 -10.68 -8.14
C ASP A 281 20.32 -9.94 -9.44
N THR A 282 20.50 -10.69 -10.53
CA THR A 282 20.49 -10.12 -11.86
C THR A 282 19.05 -9.71 -12.10
N GLY A 283 18.67 -8.59 -11.47
CA GLY A 283 17.50 -7.82 -11.82
C GLY A 283 17.57 -7.66 -13.33
N LEU A 284 16.53 -8.18 -13.97
CA LEU A 284 16.24 -8.01 -15.37
C LEU A 284 16.62 -6.58 -15.77
N GLN A 285 17.66 -6.46 -16.60
CA GLN A 285 18.04 -5.18 -17.17
C GLN A 285 16.89 -4.73 -18.04
N VAL A 286 16.14 -3.74 -17.55
CA VAL A 286 15.08 -3.09 -18.29
C VAL A 286 15.76 -2.30 -19.38
N SER A 287 15.55 -2.77 -20.60
CA SER A 287 15.86 -2.11 -21.86
C SER A 287 15.33 -0.68 -21.88
N ASP A 288 16.22 0.29 -22.12
CA ASP A 288 15.88 1.58 -22.70
C ASP A 288 15.14 1.32 -24.03
N PHE A 289 13.84 1.54 -24.02
CA PHE A 289 13.09 1.87 -25.22
C PHE A 289 12.26 3.12 -24.92
N ASP A 290 12.96 4.25 -24.82
CA ASP A 290 12.35 5.55 -25.07
C ASP A 290 11.88 5.56 -26.54
N SER A 291 10.56 5.65 -26.70
CA SER A 291 9.93 5.94 -27.98
C SER A 291 9.63 7.42 -28.01
N ASP A 292 10.63 8.23 -28.34
CA ASP A 292 10.41 9.64 -28.65
C ASP A 292 9.96 9.78 -30.11
N GLU A 293 8.72 10.26 -30.26
CA GLU A 293 8.11 10.69 -31.51
C GLU A 293 8.92 11.81 -32.20
N PRO A 294 9.13 11.75 -33.53
CA PRO A 294 9.55 12.91 -34.29
C PRO A 294 8.35 13.69 -34.84
N THR A 295 8.34 15.00 -34.59
CA THR A 295 7.39 15.99 -35.13
C THR A 295 7.78 16.46 -36.54
N ASP A 296 6.78 16.51 -37.42
CA ASP A 296 6.56 17.24 -38.71
C ASP A 296 7.72 17.78 -39.57
N ASP A 297 7.71 17.48 -40.90
CA ASP A 297 7.15 18.36 -41.95
C ASP A 297 7.38 17.85 -43.42
N ARG A 298 6.28 17.68 -44.16
CA ARG A 298 5.90 17.59 -45.63
C ARG A 298 6.97 17.66 -46.78
N PRO A 299 6.65 17.27 -48.06
CA PRO A 299 5.33 17.06 -48.70
C PRO A 299 5.15 15.80 -49.60
N ALA A 300 3.91 15.62 -50.04
CA ALA A 300 3.38 14.54 -50.88
C ALA A 300 4.15 14.24 -52.19
N ARG A 301 4.33 12.95 -52.48
CA ARG A 301 4.54 12.45 -53.84
C ARG A 301 3.86 11.09 -54.02
N THR A 302 2.84 11.09 -54.86
CA THR A 302 2.18 9.92 -55.44
C THR A 302 3.20 9.03 -56.15
N GLN A 303 3.18 7.73 -55.89
CA GLN A 303 3.46 6.69 -56.91
C GLN A 303 3.02 5.30 -56.39
N SER A 304 2.07 4.73 -57.12
CA SER A 304 1.65 3.33 -57.14
C SER A 304 2.72 2.45 -57.82
N TYR A 305 2.47 1.13 -57.89
CA TYR A 305 3.28 0.03 -58.45
C TYR A 305 4.31 -0.54 -57.47
N GLU A 306 4.59 -1.83 -57.40
CA GLU A 306 3.97 -3.10 -57.81
C GLU A 306 4.80 -4.15 -57.05
N SER A 307 4.25 -5.35 -56.91
CA SER A 307 4.88 -6.52 -56.29
C SER A 307 6.35 -6.73 -56.67
N ASP A 308 7.20 -7.05 -55.68
CA ASP A 308 8.11 -8.20 -55.79
C ASP A 308 8.65 -8.57 -54.40
N GLY A 309 8.07 -9.64 -53.86
CA GLY A 309 8.57 -10.32 -52.68
C GLY A 309 9.56 -11.39 -53.08
N GLN A 310 10.81 -11.26 -52.65
CA GLN A 310 11.66 -12.42 -52.35
C GLN A 310 12.79 -12.01 -51.39
N GLY A 311 12.59 -12.30 -50.10
CA GLY A 311 13.64 -12.39 -49.07
C GLY A 311 13.40 -13.67 -48.24
N PRO A 312 14.44 -14.36 -47.74
CA PRO A 312 14.45 -15.82 -47.61
C PRO A 312 14.20 -16.36 -46.20
N GLY A 313 13.54 -17.53 -46.14
CA GLY A 313 13.92 -18.63 -45.24
C GLY A 313 13.16 -18.80 -43.92
N PHE A 314 12.53 -19.98 -43.77
CA PHE A 314 11.85 -20.54 -42.58
C PHE A 314 10.45 -19.97 -42.25
N GLY A 315 9.35 -20.72 -42.26
CA GLY A 315 9.18 -22.15 -42.48
C GLY A 315 7.70 -22.51 -42.65
N VAL A 316 7.39 -23.12 -43.78
CA VAL A 316 6.09 -23.63 -44.25
C VAL A 316 5.64 -24.87 -43.45
N VAL A 317 6.07 -25.03 -42.20
CA VAL A 317 5.80 -26.25 -41.41
C VAL A 317 4.65 -26.07 -40.40
N VAL A 318 4.27 -24.83 -40.05
CA VAL A 318 3.21 -24.59 -39.04
C VAL A 318 1.80 -24.52 -39.66
N ALA A 319 1.66 -24.20 -40.95
CA ALA A 319 0.34 -24.07 -41.58
C ALA A 319 -0.34 -25.39 -41.97
N LEU A 320 0.43 -26.49 -42.16
CA LEU A 320 -0.14 -27.79 -42.54
C LEU A 320 -0.73 -28.59 -41.37
N VAL A 321 -0.37 -28.30 -40.12
CA VAL A 321 -0.96 -28.97 -38.94
C VAL A 321 -2.34 -28.38 -38.59
N ALA A 322 -2.58 -27.09 -38.88
CA ALA A 322 -3.86 -26.44 -38.60
C ALA A 322 -5.00 -26.89 -39.54
N VAL A 323 -4.69 -27.30 -40.78
CA VAL A 323 -5.71 -27.74 -41.76
C VAL A 323 -6.11 -29.21 -41.57
N LEU A 324 -5.23 -30.07 -41.05
CA LEU A 324 -5.57 -31.47 -40.77
C LEU A 324 -6.39 -31.66 -39.47
N GLY A 325 -6.27 -30.76 -38.50
CA GLY A 325 -7.04 -30.81 -37.25
C GLY A 325 -8.52 -30.48 -37.41
N THR A 326 -8.87 -29.54 -38.30
CA THR A 326 -10.26 -29.10 -38.51
C THR A 326 -11.08 -30.11 -39.34
N ALA A 327 -10.44 -30.85 -40.24
CA ALA A 327 -11.11 -31.90 -41.03
C ALA A 327 -11.48 -33.16 -40.21
N LEU A 328 -10.69 -33.50 -39.17
CA LEU A 328 -10.97 -34.65 -38.30
C LEU A 328 -12.09 -34.38 -37.27
N LEU A 329 -12.25 -33.13 -36.83
CA LEU A 329 -13.34 -32.73 -35.94
C LEU A 329 -14.70 -32.60 -36.65
N ALA A 330 -14.72 -32.28 -37.94
CA ALA A 330 -15.96 -32.21 -38.73
C ALA A 330 -16.53 -33.60 -39.06
N ARG A 331 -15.70 -34.65 -39.17
CA ARG A 331 -16.17 -36.01 -39.52
C ARG A 331 -16.73 -36.80 -38.31
N ARG A 332 -16.51 -36.33 -37.08
CA ARG A 332 -17.03 -36.96 -35.85
C ARG A 332 -18.40 -36.43 -35.39
N ARG A 333 -18.97 -35.45 -36.09
CA ARG A 333 -20.31 -34.91 -35.81
C ARG A 333 -21.34 -35.17 -36.91
N SER A 334 -20.97 -35.97 -37.93
CA SER A 334 -21.86 -36.33 -39.05
C SER A 334 -21.90 -37.84 -39.34
N ALA A 335 -21.62 -38.68 -38.33
CA ALA A 335 -21.86 -40.12 -38.33
C ALA A 335 -22.56 -40.51 -37.03
#